data_AF-A0A9E5ZKA0-F1
#
_entry.id   AF-A0A9E5ZKA0-F1
#
_cell.length_a   1.000
_cell.length_b   1.000
_cell.length_c   1.000
_cell.angle_alpha   90.00
_cell.angle_beta   90.00
_cell.angle_gamma   90.00
#
_symmetry.space_group_name_H-M   'P 1'
#
loop_
_entity.id
_entity.type
_entity.pdbx_description
1 polymer ?
#
loop_
_entity_poly.entity_id
_entity_poly.type
_entity_poly.pdbx_seq_one_letter_code
_entity_poly.pdbx_strand_id
1 'polypeptide(L)'
;MMSNSNLAVKRYDFNTNLFEEFNNLHYAKDLWPLVYILSDGKTKEAYVGETTDAYARMSSHLKNSSKNKLTAVHLITSERFNKSATLDIESNLIKYISGDGQYPY
;
A
#
# COMPACT_ATOMS: atom_id res chain seq x y z
N MET A 1 -0.22 30.24 5.96
CA MET A 1 0.74 29.11 6.00
C MET A 1 -0.05 27.85 5.76
N MET A 2 0.01 27.29 4.56
CA MET A 2 -0.62 26.00 4.27
C MET A 2 0.29 24.92 4.84
N SER A 3 -0.21 24.16 5.80
CA SER A 3 0.42 22.95 6.30
C SER A 3 0.56 21.96 5.13
N ASN A 4 1.73 21.94 4.50
CA ASN A 4 2.08 20.96 3.47
C ASN A 4 2.19 19.59 4.15
N SER A 5 1.07 18.89 4.22
CA SER A 5 1.06 17.46 4.48
C SER A 5 1.78 16.79 3.31
N ASN A 6 3.10 16.58 3.44
CA ASN A 6 3.90 15.81 2.49
C ASN A 6 3.48 14.33 2.41
N LEU A 7 2.44 13.93 3.13
CA LEU A 7 1.91 12.57 3.22
C LEU A 7 0.60 12.52 2.42
N ALA A 8 0.54 11.64 1.44
CA ALA A 8 -0.67 11.33 0.70
C ALA A 8 -1.04 9.87 0.93
N VAL A 9 -2.33 9.62 1.20
CA VAL A 9 -2.91 8.28 1.23
C VAL A 9 -3.96 8.21 0.13
N LYS A 10 -3.72 7.37 -0.88
CA LYS A 10 -4.63 7.16 -2.01
C LYS A 10 -5.15 5.74 -2.02
N ARG A 11 -6.46 5.60 -2.15
CA ARG A 11 -7.14 4.30 -2.26
C ARG A 11 -7.42 4.03 -3.74
N TYR A 12 -7.17 2.80 -4.14
CA TYR A 12 -7.47 2.27 -5.46
C TYR A 12 -8.14 0.91 -5.33
N ASP A 13 -8.89 0.54 -6.36
CA ASP A 13 -9.39 -0.82 -6.49
C ASP A 13 -8.23 -1.76 -6.86
N PHE A 14 -8.18 -2.92 -6.23
CA PHE A 14 -7.13 -3.89 -6.48
C PHE A 14 -7.46 -4.75 -7.70
N ASN A 15 -7.32 -4.16 -8.89
CA ASN A 15 -7.55 -4.80 -10.19
C ASN A 15 -6.50 -4.34 -11.22
N THR A 16 -6.60 -4.81 -12.46
CA THR A 16 -5.65 -4.47 -13.52
C THR A 16 -5.65 -2.99 -13.91
N ASN A 17 -6.73 -2.25 -13.67
CA ASN A 17 -6.80 -0.81 -13.97
C ASN A 17 -5.92 0.02 -13.02
N LEU A 18 -5.50 -0.55 -11.88
CA LEU A 18 -4.52 0.04 -10.97
C LEU A 18 -3.24 0.48 -11.67
N PHE A 19 -2.82 -0.25 -12.71
CA PHE A 19 -1.60 0.06 -13.44
C PHE A 19 -1.71 1.33 -14.29
N GLU A 20 -2.92 1.69 -14.74
CA GLU A 20 -3.15 2.96 -15.43
C GLU A 20 -2.96 4.14 -14.45
N GLU A 21 -3.41 3.97 -13.21
CA GLU A 21 -3.23 4.95 -12.14
C GLU A 21 -1.75 5.15 -11.77
N PHE A 22 -0.94 4.10 -11.84
CA PHE A 22 0.50 4.18 -11.53
C PHE A 22 1.27 5.02 -12.54
N ASN A 23 0.84 5.06 -13.80
CA ASN A 23 1.46 5.91 -14.81
C ASN A 23 1.34 7.40 -14.46
N ASN A 24 0.29 7.77 -13.72
CA ASN A 24 0.03 9.13 -13.27
C ASN A 24 0.58 9.41 -11.86
N LEU A 25 1.14 8.41 -11.18
CA LEU A 25 1.68 8.52 -9.83
C LEU A 25 3.21 8.53 -9.87
N HIS A 26 3.81 9.72 -9.74
CA HIS A 26 5.25 9.94 -9.69
C HIS A 26 5.97 8.93 -8.76
N TYR A 27 5.46 8.73 -7.55
CA TYR A 27 6.07 7.81 -6.57
C TYR A 27 6.07 6.34 -7.00
N ALA A 28 5.05 5.87 -7.74
CA ALA A 28 5.03 4.50 -8.24
C ALA A 28 5.90 4.32 -9.49
N LYS A 29 5.98 5.36 -10.34
CA LYS A 29 6.73 5.34 -11.59
C LYS A 29 8.24 5.42 -11.37
N ASP A 30 8.68 6.27 -10.45
CA ASP A 30 10.10 6.61 -10.26
C ASP A 30 10.78 5.77 -9.17
N LEU A 31 10.21 4.59 -8.89
CA LEU A 31 10.70 3.61 -7.92
C LEU A 31 10.88 4.19 -6.50
N TRP A 32 10.00 5.11 -6.10
CA TRP A 32 10.10 5.77 -4.81
C TRP A 32 9.70 4.83 -3.67
N PRO A 33 10.39 4.85 -2.52
CA PRO A 33 9.98 4.09 -1.35
C PRO A 33 8.56 4.48 -0.91
N LEU A 34 7.65 3.51 -0.85
CA LEU A 34 6.28 3.70 -0.40
C LEU A 34 5.78 2.52 0.42
N VAL A 35 4.69 2.74 1.14
CA VAL A 35 4.01 1.70 1.92
C VAL A 35 2.63 1.48 1.32
N TYR A 36 2.22 0.22 1.22
CA TYR A 36 0.91 -0.15 0.73
C TYR A 36 0.16 -1.00 1.76
N ILE A 37 -1.17 -0.87 1.76
CA ILE A 37 -2.09 -1.71 2.53
C ILE A 37 -3.07 -2.35 1.56
N LEU A 38 -2.97 -3.66 1.39
CA LEU A 38 -3.97 -4.45 0.68
C LEU A 38 -5.04 -4.89 1.68
N SER A 39 -6.30 -4.77 1.32
CA SER A 39 -7.39 -5.17 2.21
C SER A 39 -8.49 -5.90 1.45
N ASP A 40 -9.10 -6.88 2.09
CA ASP A 40 -10.40 -7.41 1.72
C ASP A 40 -11.47 -6.92 2.70
N GLY A 41 -12.48 -6.21 2.17
CA GLY A 41 -13.65 -5.81 2.93
C GLY A 41 -14.56 -6.97 3.36
N LYS A 42 -14.44 -8.17 2.75
CA LYS A 42 -15.27 -9.34 3.08
C LYS A 42 -14.64 -10.23 4.14
N THR A 43 -13.37 -10.60 4.00
CA THR A 43 -12.71 -11.46 5.01
C THR A 43 -12.15 -10.69 6.19
N LYS A 44 -12.16 -9.35 6.16
CA LYS A 44 -11.43 -8.50 7.11
C LYS A 44 -9.99 -9.03 7.24
N GLU A 45 -9.31 -9.16 6.10
CA GLU A 45 -7.88 -9.45 6.01
C GLU A 45 -7.18 -8.20 5.47
N ALA A 46 -6.05 -7.83 6.07
CA ALA A 46 -5.25 -6.69 5.66
C ALA A 46 -3.76 -7.09 5.64
N TYR A 47 -3.09 -6.77 4.55
CA TYR A 47 -1.67 -6.99 4.35
C TYR A 47 -0.98 -5.65 4.17
N VAL A 48 -0.02 -5.37 5.04
CA VAL A 48 0.85 -4.21 4.91
C VAL A 48 2.17 -4.66 4.29
N GLY A 49 2.73 -3.83 3.42
CA GLY A 49 4.10 -4.02 2.97
C GLY A 49 4.70 -2.71 2.47
N GLU A 50 6.03 -2.64 2.47
CA GLU A 50 6.75 -1.58 1.78
C GLU A 50 7.31 -2.05 0.43
N THR A 51 7.53 -1.11 -0.48
CA THR A 51 8.23 -1.39 -1.73
C THR A 51 8.77 -0.12 -2.36
N THR A 52 9.83 -0.25 -3.14
CA THR A 52 10.25 0.76 -4.12
C THR A 52 9.65 0.49 -5.49
N ASP A 53 9.35 -0.76 -5.83
CA ASP A 53 8.75 -1.13 -7.12
C ASP A 53 7.28 -1.52 -6.94
N ALA A 54 6.44 -0.48 -6.90
CA ALA A 54 5.01 -0.65 -6.73
C ALA A 54 4.39 -1.47 -7.87
N TYR A 55 4.84 -1.27 -9.11
CA TYR A 55 4.32 -1.99 -10.27
C TYR A 55 4.59 -3.49 -10.17
N ALA A 56 5.85 -3.88 -9.99
CA ALA A 56 6.22 -5.30 -9.87
C ALA A 56 5.56 -5.94 -8.65
N ARG A 57 5.48 -5.22 -7.53
CA ARG A 57 4.87 -5.75 -6.30
C ARG A 57 3.37 -5.98 -6.46
N MET A 58 2.63 -5.02 -7.03
CA MET A 58 1.19 -5.18 -7.29
C MET A 58 0.92 -6.21 -8.38
N SER A 59 1.76 -6.28 -9.42
CA SER A 59 1.66 -7.33 -10.46
C SER A 59 1.87 -8.72 -9.88
N SER A 60 2.86 -8.89 -8.99
CA SER A 60 3.08 -10.14 -8.28
C SER A 60 1.89 -10.51 -7.40
N HIS A 61 1.35 -9.56 -6.63
CA HIS A 61 0.17 -9.81 -5.80
C HIS A 61 -1.08 -10.12 -6.62
N LEU A 62 -1.32 -9.45 -7.75
CA LEU A 62 -2.46 -9.76 -8.62
C LEU A 62 -2.36 -11.19 -9.19
N LYS A 63 -1.15 -11.64 -9.56
CA LYS A 63 -0.89 -13.02 -10.02
C LYS A 63 -0.96 -14.06 -8.91
N ASN A 64 -0.52 -13.69 -7.69
CA ASN A 64 -0.41 -14.58 -6.52
C ASN A 64 -1.55 -14.40 -5.50
N SER A 65 -2.60 -13.65 -5.83
CA SER A 65 -3.77 -13.50 -4.96
C SER A 65 -4.65 -14.74 -5.06
N SER A 66 -4.09 -15.88 -4.63
CA SER A 66 -4.52 -17.24 -4.98
C SER A 66 -5.96 -17.60 -4.63
N LYS A 67 -6.79 -16.70 -4.08
CA LYS A 67 -8.27 -16.82 -4.00
C LYS A 67 -9.03 -15.47 -4.00
N ASN A 68 -8.73 -14.51 -4.90
CA ASN A 68 -9.67 -13.46 -5.38
C ASN A 68 -10.39 -12.58 -4.31
N LYS A 69 -9.78 -12.39 -3.13
CA LYS A 69 -10.41 -11.73 -1.98
C LYS A 69 -10.03 -10.26 -1.85
N LEU A 70 -8.80 -9.89 -2.16
CA LEU A 70 -8.34 -8.50 -2.00
C LEU A 70 -9.11 -7.58 -2.95
N THR A 71 -9.75 -6.55 -2.39
CA THR A 71 -10.63 -5.65 -3.13
C THR A 71 -10.06 -4.24 -3.26
N ALA A 72 -9.20 -3.83 -2.33
CA ALA A 72 -8.64 -2.48 -2.32
C ALA A 72 -7.15 -2.48 -1.97
N VAL A 73 -6.46 -1.48 -2.51
CA VAL A 73 -5.09 -1.11 -2.14
C VAL A 73 -5.08 0.35 -1.69
N HIS A 74 -4.42 0.63 -0.57
CA HIS A 74 -4.11 1.98 -0.12
C HIS A 74 -2.62 2.20 -0.28
N LEU A 75 -2.24 3.21 -1.05
CA LEU A 75 -0.85 3.64 -1.18
C LEU A 75 -0.62 4.84 -0.29
N ILE A 76 0.40 4.73 0.56
CA ILE A 76 0.88 5.78 1.43
C ILE A 76 2.19 6.26 0.81
N THR A 77 2.25 7.54 0.44
CA THR A 77 3.40 8.13 -0.25
C THR A 77 3.81 9.44 0.38
N SER A 78 5.11 9.72 0.39
CA SER A 78 5.64 11.02 0.83
C SER A 78 7.00 11.31 0.21
N GLU A 79 7.26 12.59 -0.07
CA GLU A 79 8.60 13.08 -0.47
C GLU A 79 9.67 12.86 0.60
N ARG A 80 9.28 12.58 1.85
CA ARG A 80 10.21 12.32 2.96
C ARG A 80 10.52 10.84 3.14
N PHE A 81 9.91 9.97 2.34
CA PHE A 81 10.12 8.54 2.48
C PHE A 81 11.50 8.13 1.99
N ASN A 82 12.15 7.35 2.83
CA ASN A 82 13.36 6.60 2.55
C ASN A 82 13.15 5.20 3.11
N LYS A 83 14.09 4.29 2.84
CA LYS A 83 13.96 2.88 3.23
C LYS A 83 13.72 2.68 4.73
N SER A 84 14.39 3.45 5.59
CA SER A 84 14.19 3.36 7.05
C SER A 84 12.79 3.82 7.43
N ALA A 85 12.36 4.96 6.91
CA ALA A 85 11.05 5.53 7.21
C ALA A 85 9.91 4.59 6.77
N THR A 86 10.01 3.96 5.59
CA THR A 86 8.97 3.04 5.12
C THR A 86 8.91 1.76 5.95
N LEU A 87 10.05 1.22 6.39
CA LEU A 87 10.11 0.06 7.29
C LEU A 87 9.51 0.35 8.68
N ASP A 88 9.80 1.54 9.24
CA ASP A 88 9.23 1.96 10.53
C ASP A 88 7.70 2.12 10.42
N ILE A 89 7.23 2.73 9.33
CA ILE A 89 5.79 2.90 9.07
C ILE A 89 5.11 1.55 8.88
N GLU A 90 5.67 0.66 8.07
CA GLU A 90 5.17 -0.71 7.89
C GLU A 90 5.04 -1.42 9.23
N SER A 91 6.11 -1.44 10.03
CA SER A 91 6.14 -2.10 11.33
C SER A 91 5.08 -1.56 12.29
N ASN A 92 4.86 -0.24 12.30
CA ASN A 92 3.83 0.38 13.12
C ASN A 92 2.41 0.06 12.63
N LEU A 93 2.18 0.10 11.32
CA LEU A 93 0.89 -0.25 10.73
C LEU A 93 0.52 -1.71 10.99
N ILE A 94 1.48 -2.63 10.86
CA ILE A 94 1.32 -4.03 11.22
C ILE A 94 0.87 -4.12 12.69
N LYS A 95 1.62 -3.52 13.62
CA LYS A 95 1.29 -3.54 15.06
C LYS A 95 -0.11 -2.99 15.35
N TYR A 96 -0.51 -1.89 14.70
CA TYR A 96 -1.82 -1.29 14.91
C TYR A 96 -2.95 -2.17 14.37
N ILE A 97 -2.77 -2.79 13.20
CA ILE A 97 -3.75 -3.71 12.61
C ILE A 97 -3.87 -4.99 13.45
N SER A 98 -2.76 -5.54 13.96
CA SER A 98 -2.79 -6.68 14.88
C SER A 98 -3.48 -6.34 16.20
N GLY A 99 -3.29 -5.11 16.69
CA GLY A 99 -3.84 -4.63 17.95
C GLY A 99 -5.33 -4.30 17.92
N ASP A 100 -5.90 -4.04 16.73
CA ASP A 100 -7.33 -3.70 16.56
C ASP A 100 -8.27 -4.91 16.78
N GLY A 101 -7.72 -6.13 16.87
CA GLY A 101 -8.50 -7.35 17.17
C GLY A 101 -9.51 -7.77 16.08
N GLN A 102 -9.56 -7.05 14.96
CA GLN A 102 -10.47 -7.31 13.83
C GLN A 102 -9.87 -8.17 12.71
N TYR A 103 -8.55 -8.39 12.73
CA TYR A 103 -7.79 -9.10 11.69
C TYR A 103 -7.03 -10.29 12.31
N PRO A 104 -7.52 -11.55 12.20
CA PRO A 104 -6.78 -12.71 12.66
C PRO A 104 -5.61 -13.02 11.71
N TYR A 105 -4.42 -13.24 12.28
CA TYR A 105 -3.21 -13.65 11.56
C TYR A 105 -3.27 -15.09 11.05
#